data_AF-A0A9D2L3P5-F1
#
_entry.id   AF-A0A9D2L3P5-F1
#
_cell.length_a   1.000
_cell.length_b   1.000
_cell.length_c   1.000
_cell.angle_alpha   90.00
_cell.angle_beta   90.00
_cell.angle_gamma   90.00
#
_symmetry.space_group_name_H-M   'P 1'
#
loop_
_entity.id
_entity.type
_entity.pdbx_description
1 polymer ?
#
loop_
_entity_poly.entity_id
_entity_poly.type
_entity_poly.pdbx_seq_one_letter_code
_entity_poly.pdbx_strand_id
1 'polypeptide(L)'
;MKRLLLIFMFLFSIQGVFSQDQLSEMINISLEKFVEIDIQQRERYRAEYFPEKEKITSISNYYLLTDYYPNGFEFSQKIKDMGFRLTSERDYNKRWFRKPQVVVEMGYTLYGNILRIWFSKESISRKIKYLGASWAYFVWQYDCKTDGWDLIYVRYV
;
A
#
# COMPACT_ATOMS: atom_id res chain seq x y z
N MET A 1 36.59 -30.32 -4.83
CA MET A 1 36.25 -28.89 -4.94
C MET A 1 35.28 -28.55 -6.07
N LYS A 2 35.44 -29.08 -7.30
CA LYS A 2 34.51 -28.77 -8.42
C LYS A 2 33.03 -29.14 -8.19
N ARG A 3 32.74 -30.19 -7.41
CA ARG A 3 31.36 -30.61 -7.08
C ARG A 3 30.66 -29.71 -6.04
N LEU A 4 31.40 -28.96 -5.22
CA LEU A 4 30.82 -28.05 -4.23
C LEU A 4 30.35 -26.72 -4.86
N LEU A 5 31.05 -26.28 -5.92
CA LEU A 5 30.75 -25.05 -6.66
C LEU A 5 29.42 -25.13 -7.44
N LEU A 6 29.09 -26.32 -7.96
CA LEU A 6 27.81 -26.59 -8.63
C LEU A 6 26.62 -26.56 -7.67
N ILE A 7 26.79 -27.01 -6.42
CA ILE A 7 25.74 -26.94 -5.40
C ILE A 7 25.50 -25.48 -4.97
N PHE A 8 26.57 -24.67 -4.87
CA PHE A 8 26.43 -23.24 -4.58
C PHE A 8 25.75 -22.46 -5.72
N MET A 9 26.02 -22.78 -6.99
CA MET A 9 25.30 -22.17 -8.12
C MET A 9 23.83 -22.59 -8.20
N PHE A 10 23.48 -23.80 -7.76
CA PHE A 10 22.08 -24.26 -7.69
C PHE A 10 21.31 -23.67 -6.50
N LEU A 11 22.00 -23.29 -5.43
CA LEU A 11 21.37 -22.62 -4.27
C LEU A 11 21.06 -21.15 -4.55
N PHE A 12 21.83 -20.48 -5.42
CA PHE A 12 21.55 -19.10 -5.84
C PHE A 12 20.48 -18.98 -6.93
N SER A 13 20.23 -20.02 -7.73
CA SER A 13 19.17 -19.99 -8.75
C SER A 13 17.75 -20.12 -8.19
N ILE A 14 17.59 -20.48 -6.91
CA ILE A 14 16.27 -20.58 -6.25
C ILE A 14 15.88 -19.27 -5.55
N GLN A 15 16.80 -18.30 -5.40
CA GLN A 15 16.53 -17.04 -4.69
C GLN A 15 16.00 -15.90 -5.57
N GLY A 16 15.58 -16.15 -6.82
CA GLY A 16 15.43 -15.10 -7.82
C GLY A 16 14.08 -14.92 -8.50
N VAL A 17 12.95 -15.39 -7.96
CA VAL A 17 11.62 -15.23 -8.63
C VAL A 17 10.87 -13.97 -8.17
N PHE A 18 11.60 -12.94 -7.74
CA PHE A 18 11.00 -11.69 -7.32
C PHE A 18 11.77 -10.53 -7.92
N SER A 19 11.35 -10.09 -9.11
CA SER A 19 11.88 -8.85 -9.66
C SER A 19 11.33 -7.67 -8.87
N GLN A 20 12.16 -6.65 -8.68
CA GLN A 20 11.75 -5.39 -8.06
C GLN A 20 10.57 -4.74 -8.81
N ASP A 21 10.48 -4.98 -10.11
CA ASP A 21 9.42 -4.49 -10.98
C ASP A 21 8.07 -5.13 -10.63
N GLN A 22 8.02 -6.45 -10.40
CA GLN A 22 6.80 -7.16 -10.02
C GLN A 22 6.27 -6.69 -8.66
N LEU A 23 7.15 -6.49 -7.67
CA LEU A 23 6.73 -5.92 -6.38
C LEU A 23 6.15 -4.52 -6.57
N SER A 24 6.81 -3.69 -7.37
CA SER A 24 6.36 -2.31 -7.60
C SER A 24 4.99 -2.28 -8.27
N GLU A 25 4.74 -3.16 -9.22
CA GLU A 25 3.42 -3.34 -9.84
C GLU A 25 2.36 -3.77 -8.81
N MET A 26 2.64 -4.82 -8.03
CA MET A 26 1.71 -5.31 -7.01
C MET A 26 1.37 -4.25 -5.94
N ILE A 27 2.36 -3.47 -5.50
CA ILE A 27 2.14 -2.34 -4.58
C ILE A 27 1.23 -1.31 -5.21
N ASN A 28 1.50 -0.88 -6.45
CA ASN A 28 0.68 0.11 -7.14
C ASN A 28 -0.76 -0.37 -7.31
N ILE A 29 -0.98 -1.61 -7.78
CA ILE A 29 -2.32 -2.19 -7.92
C ILE A 29 -3.04 -2.26 -6.56
N SER A 30 -2.32 -2.66 -5.51
CA SER A 30 -2.89 -2.75 -4.16
C SER A 30 -3.29 -1.37 -3.63
N LEU A 31 -2.45 -0.35 -3.87
CA LEU A 31 -2.74 1.03 -3.49
C LEU A 31 -3.94 1.58 -4.26
N GLU A 32 -4.05 1.32 -5.57
CA GLU A 32 -5.19 1.74 -6.37
C GLU A 32 -6.50 1.17 -5.83
N LYS A 33 -6.52 -0.14 -5.52
CA LYS A 33 -7.69 -0.80 -4.93
C LYS A 33 -8.00 -0.29 -3.52
N PHE A 34 -6.98 0.00 -2.72
CA PHE A 34 -7.15 0.61 -1.41
C PHE A 34 -7.91 1.94 -1.50
N VAL A 35 -7.52 2.81 -2.42
CA VAL A 35 -8.19 4.10 -2.67
C VAL A 35 -9.63 3.90 -3.12
N GLU A 36 -9.86 2.98 -4.05
CA GLU A 36 -11.20 2.67 -4.54
C GLU A 36 -12.14 2.24 -3.40
N ILE A 37 -11.69 1.30 -2.57
CA ILE A 37 -12.48 0.79 -1.43
C ILE A 37 -12.74 1.90 -0.41
N ASP A 38 -11.73 2.72 -0.10
CA ASP A 38 -11.87 3.81 0.86
C ASP A 38 -12.88 4.86 0.40
N ILE A 39 -12.82 5.28 -0.88
CA ILE A 39 -13.79 6.20 -1.47
C ILE A 39 -15.19 5.60 -1.41
N GLN A 40 -15.37 4.33 -1.81
CA GLN A 40 -16.67 3.65 -1.76
C GLN A 40 -17.25 3.58 -0.34
N GLN A 41 -16.42 3.33 0.68
CA GLN A 41 -16.88 3.30 2.07
C GLN A 41 -17.28 4.68 2.58
N ARG A 42 -16.47 5.70 2.31
CA ARG A 42 -16.78 7.08 2.69
C ARG A 42 -18.05 7.58 2.00
N GLU A 43 -18.26 7.18 0.75
CA GLU A 43 -19.48 7.51 0.01
C GLU A 43 -20.73 6.81 0.54
N ARG A 44 -20.62 5.54 0.93
CA ARG A 44 -21.72 4.84 1.61
C ARG A 44 -22.08 5.54 2.92
N TYR A 45 -21.09 5.82 3.75
CA TYR A 45 -21.31 6.54 5.01
C TYR A 45 -21.90 7.94 4.77
N ARG A 46 -21.38 8.71 3.80
CA ARG A 46 -21.94 10.01 3.42
C ARG A 46 -23.40 9.88 2.98
N ALA A 47 -23.73 8.89 2.15
CA ALA A 47 -25.08 8.70 1.66
C ALA A 47 -26.08 8.30 2.75
N GLU A 48 -25.63 7.56 3.76
CA GLU A 48 -26.47 7.13 4.88
C GLU A 48 -26.68 8.24 5.91
N TYR A 49 -25.62 8.99 6.27
CA TYR A 49 -25.66 9.92 7.40
C TYR A 49 -25.70 11.41 7.00
N PHE A 50 -25.26 11.76 5.79
CA PHE A 50 -25.13 13.14 5.31
C PHE A 50 -25.48 13.27 3.80
N PRO A 51 -26.68 12.85 3.37
CA PRO A 51 -27.05 12.75 1.95
C PRO A 51 -27.05 14.09 1.21
N GLU A 52 -27.10 15.21 1.93
CA GLU A 52 -27.03 16.58 1.41
C GLU A 52 -25.62 17.04 1.03
N LYS A 53 -24.57 16.38 1.54
CA LYS A 53 -23.18 16.76 1.26
C LYS A 53 -22.75 16.29 -0.12
N GLU A 54 -21.80 17.00 -0.73
CA GLU A 54 -21.21 16.59 -2.00
C GLU A 54 -20.60 15.19 -1.93
N LYS A 55 -20.62 14.50 -3.08
CA LYS A 55 -19.96 13.20 -3.23
C LYS A 55 -18.45 13.34 -3.06
N ILE A 56 -17.88 12.46 -2.28
CA ILE A 56 -16.46 12.24 -2.10
C ILE A 56 -15.96 11.46 -3.31
N THR A 57 -15.26 12.14 -4.19
CA THR A 57 -14.67 11.55 -5.40
C THR A 57 -13.15 11.47 -5.35
N SER A 58 -12.51 12.02 -4.32
CA SER A 58 -11.06 12.08 -4.22
C SER A 58 -10.53 12.02 -2.78
N ILE A 59 -9.24 11.75 -2.69
CA ILE A 59 -8.45 11.67 -1.46
C ILE A 59 -7.25 12.62 -1.49
N SER A 60 -7.36 13.75 -2.19
CA SER A 60 -6.28 14.73 -2.41
C SER A 60 -5.63 15.33 -1.16
N ASN A 61 -6.20 15.05 0.03
CA ASN A 61 -5.66 15.43 1.32
C ASN A 61 -4.92 14.30 2.05
N TYR A 62 -4.61 13.19 1.35
CA TYR A 62 -3.92 12.04 1.93
C TYR A 62 -2.42 12.19 1.73
N TYR A 63 -1.68 11.89 2.78
CA TYR A 63 -0.23 11.84 2.78
C TYR A 63 0.23 10.39 2.71
N LEU A 64 1.02 10.01 1.70
CA LEU A 64 1.71 8.72 1.65
C LEU A 64 3.07 8.85 2.33
N LEU A 65 3.34 8.01 3.33
CA LEU A 65 4.66 7.94 3.97
C LEU A 65 5.61 7.13 3.09
N THR A 66 6.54 7.81 2.43
CA THR A 66 7.41 7.20 1.41
C THR A 66 8.50 6.31 2.02
N ASP A 67 8.85 6.46 3.29
CA ASP A 67 9.88 5.63 3.95
C ASP A 67 9.47 4.15 4.06
N TYR A 68 8.19 3.85 3.91
CA TYR A 68 7.64 2.51 3.99
C TYR A 68 7.64 1.76 2.65
N TYR A 69 8.06 2.41 1.57
CA TYR A 69 8.14 1.80 0.25
C TYR A 69 9.53 1.20 0.00
N PRO A 70 9.65 0.16 -0.84
CA PRO A 70 10.94 -0.38 -1.24
C PRO A 70 11.86 0.70 -1.83
N ASN A 71 13.17 0.55 -1.62
CA ASN A 71 14.15 1.44 -2.23
C ASN A 71 13.98 1.46 -3.76
N GLY A 72 13.95 2.65 -4.36
CA GLY A 72 13.75 2.82 -5.80
C GLY A 72 12.34 2.52 -6.30
N PHE A 73 11.36 2.36 -5.40
CA PHE A 73 9.96 2.23 -5.80
C PHE A 73 9.46 3.51 -6.50
N GLU A 74 8.74 3.32 -7.60
CA GLU A 74 8.07 4.41 -8.31
C GLU A 74 6.55 4.21 -8.30
N PHE A 75 5.84 5.27 -7.92
CA PHE A 75 4.38 5.32 -8.05
C PHE A 75 3.98 5.30 -9.53
N SER A 76 2.94 4.53 -9.86
CA SER A 76 2.33 4.54 -11.18
C SER A 76 1.79 5.94 -11.50
N GLN A 77 1.70 6.29 -12.79
CA GLN A 77 1.14 7.58 -13.18
C GLN A 77 -0.28 7.76 -12.64
N LYS A 78 -1.07 6.68 -12.64
CA LYS A 78 -2.43 6.67 -12.09
C LYS A 78 -2.44 7.06 -10.60
N ILE A 79 -1.52 6.54 -9.78
CA ILE A 79 -1.40 6.97 -8.38
C ILE A 79 -0.99 8.43 -8.26
N LYS A 80 -0.04 8.90 -9.09
CA LYS A 80 0.39 10.31 -9.10
C LYS A 80 -0.79 11.24 -9.43
N ASP A 81 -1.64 10.85 -10.37
CA ASP A 81 -2.81 11.62 -10.81
C ASP A 81 -3.95 11.66 -9.76
N MET A 82 -3.94 10.77 -8.76
CA MET A 82 -4.90 10.82 -7.64
C MET A 82 -4.67 12.00 -6.69
N GLY A 83 -3.52 12.69 -6.79
CA GLY A 83 -3.23 13.90 -6.02
C GLY A 83 -2.77 13.65 -4.59
N PHE A 84 -2.17 12.49 -4.32
CA PHE A 84 -1.51 12.22 -3.05
C PHE A 84 -0.38 13.22 -2.77
N ARG A 85 -0.20 13.55 -1.49
CA ARG A 85 0.99 14.25 -1.02
C ARG A 85 2.01 13.22 -0.57
N LEU A 86 3.23 13.29 -1.10
CA LEU A 86 4.32 12.41 -0.67
C LEU A 86 5.09 13.07 0.48
N THR A 87 5.41 12.32 1.52
CA THR A 87 6.17 12.83 2.66
C THR A 87 6.96 11.70 3.34
N SER A 88 8.01 12.06 4.08
CA SER A 88 8.77 11.13 4.92
C SER A 88 8.38 11.30 6.38
N GLU A 89 8.57 10.28 7.23
CA GLU A 89 8.47 10.36 8.69
C GLU A 89 9.35 11.47 9.27
N ARG A 90 10.50 11.72 8.65
CA ARG A 90 11.46 12.75 9.09
C ARG A 90 10.92 14.15 8.84
N ASP A 91 10.26 14.34 7.72
CA ASP A 91 9.64 15.62 7.34
C ASP A 91 8.24 15.78 7.95
N TYR A 92 7.63 14.67 8.36
CA TYR A 92 6.30 14.62 8.94
C TYR A 92 6.35 14.81 10.47
N ASN A 93 6.27 16.06 10.93
CA ASN A 93 6.05 16.30 12.36
C ASN A 93 4.55 16.21 12.69
N LYS A 94 4.16 15.17 13.43
CA LYS A 94 2.79 14.95 13.97
C LYS A 94 2.18 16.21 14.65
N ARG A 95 2.99 17.18 15.07
CA ARG A 95 2.59 18.44 15.72
C ARG A 95 2.20 19.59 14.76
N TRP A 96 2.36 19.45 13.44
CA TRP A 96 2.14 20.56 12.49
C TRP A 96 0.70 20.70 12.00
N PHE A 97 -0.12 19.68 12.14
CA PHE A 97 -1.47 19.70 11.57
C PHE A 97 -2.46 20.41 12.48
N ARG A 98 -2.75 21.67 12.13
CA ARG A 98 -3.82 22.49 12.75
C ARG A 98 -5.21 21.88 12.51
N LYS A 99 -5.39 21.12 11.42
CA LYS A 99 -6.60 20.36 11.07
C LYS A 99 -6.24 18.88 10.88
N PRO A 100 -7.10 17.92 11.23
CA PRO A 100 -6.83 16.50 11.00
C PRO A 100 -6.40 16.26 9.55
N GLN A 101 -5.28 15.56 9.37
CA GLN A 101 -4.83 15.06 8.08
C GLN A 101 -4.91 13.54 8.08
N VAL A 102 -5.05 12.96 6.89
CA VAL A 102 -5.00 11.52 6.70
C VAL A 102 -3.60 11.15 6.25
N VAL A 103 -3.00 10.20 6.97
CA VAL A 103 -1.71 9.61 6.63
C VAL A 103 -1.94 8.15 6.29
N VAL A 104 -1.27 7.69 5.24
CA VAL A 104 -1.30 6.31 4.79
C VAL A 104 0.11 5.75 4.86
N GLU A 105 0.25 4.66 5.60
CA GLU A 105 1.48 3.89 5.70
C GLU A 105 1.30 2.58 4.92
N MET A 106 2.41 2.02 4.46
CA MET A 106 2.43 0.75 3.75
C MET A 106 3.31 -0.25 4.48
N GLY A 107 3.05 -1.52 4.29
CA GLY A 107 4.07 -2.52 4.52
C GLY A 107 3.78 -3.77 3.72
N TYR A 108 4.75 -4.66 3.67
CA TYR A 108 4.56 -5.95 3.03
C TYR A 108 5.30 -7.06 3.76
N THR A 109 4.88 -8.30 3.52
CA THR A 109 5.57 -9.48 4.02
C THR A 109 5.44 -10.62 3.03
N LEU A 110 6.55 -11.30 2.77
CA LEU A 110 6.64 -12.44 1.86
C LEU A 110 6.79 -13.73 2.68
N TYR A 111 5.90 -14.70 2.48
CA TYR A 111 5.92 -16.02 3.11
C TYR A 111 5.75 -17.10 2.03
N GLY A 112 6.86 -17.71 1.60
CA GLY A 112 6.84 -18.68 0.50
C GLY A 112 6.32 -18.04 -0.79
N ASN A 113 5.23 -18.59 -1.33
CA ASN A 113 4.57 -18.07 -2.53
C ASN A 113 3.44 -17.06 -2.22
N ILE A 114 3.36 -16.53 -1.00
CA ILE A 114 2.34 -15.57 -0.59
C ILE A 114 2.99 -14.23 -0.25
N LEU A 115 2.60 -13.17 -0.93
CA LEU A 115 2.94 -11.80 -0.60
C LEU A 115 1.72 -11.11 0.00
N ARG A 116 1.87 -10.54 1.20
CA ARG A 116 0.86 -9.69 1.82
C ARG A 116 1.32 -8.26 1.77
N ILE A 117 0.55 -7.40 1.13
CA ILE A 117 0.72 -5.94 1.16
C ILE A 117 -0.38 -5.38 2.04
N TRP A 118 -0.06 -4.43 2.90
CA TRP A 118 -1.05 -3.77 3.73
C TRP A 118 -0.90 -2.26 3.67
N PHE A 119 -2.02 -1.58 3.83
CA PHE A 119 -2.07 -0.13 3.99
C PHE A 119 -2.82 0.18 5.28
N SER A 120 -2.23 1.02 6.13
CA SER A 120 -2.90 1.60 7.28
C SER A 120 -3.23 3.04 6.95
N LYS A 121 -4.40 3.51 7.41
CA LYS A 121 -4.81 4.90 7.25
C LYS A 121 -5.18 5.46 8.60
N GLU A 122 -4.53 6.54 8.98
CA GLU A 122 -4.73 7.18 10.27
C GLU A 122 -5.09 8.66 10.10
N SER A 123 -6.01 9.15 10.94
CA SER A 123 -6.26 10.58 11.06
C SER A 123 -5.46 11.19 12.21
N ILE A 124 -4.51 12.06 11.88
CA ILE A 124 -3.57 12.67 12.82
C ILE A 124 -3.81 14.17 12.89
N SER A 125 -3.82 14.72 14.11
CA SER A 125 -3.87 16.17 14.35
C SER A 125 -3.01 16.56 15.55
N ARG A 126 -2.67 17.85 15.69
CA ARG A 126 -1.91 18.36 16.85
C ARG A 126 -2.60 18.08 18.19
N LYS A 127 -3.94 18.03 18.23
CA LYS A 127 -4.74 17.90 19.46
C LYS A 127 -5.19 16.47 19.75
N ILE A 128 -5.29 15.63 18.73
CA ILE A 128 -5.80 14.27 18.84
C ILE A 128 -4.82 13.34 18.12
N LYS A 129 -4.19 12.44 18.88
CA LYS A 129 -3.20 11.50 18.35
C LYS A 129 -3.83 10.48 17.39
N TYR A 130 -5.07 10.06 17.62
CA TYR A 130 -5.76 9.03 16.82
C TYR A 130 -7.28 9.29 16.80
N LEU A 131 -7.85 9.53 15.60
CA LEU A 131 -9.30 9.73 15.40
C LEU A 131 -10.00 8.55 14.69
N GLY A 132 -9.24 7.53 14.34
CA GLY A 132 -9.69 6.35 13.60
C GLY A 132 -8.54 5.79 12.80
N ALA A 133 -8.45 4.46 12.77
CA ALA A 133 -7.49 3.73 11.95
C ALA A 133 -8.28 2.71 11.13
N SER A 134 -8.09 2.71 9.82
CA SER A 134 -8.59 1.65 8.94
C SER A 134 -7.42 0.98 8.24
N TRP A 135 -7.56 -0.30 7.97
CA TRP A 135 -6.47 -1.13 7.47
C TRP A 135 -6.97 -1.97 6.31
N ALA A 136 -6.17 -2.06 5.25
CA ALA A 136 -6.45 -2.95 4.15
C ALA A 136 -5.30 -3.94 3.95
N TYR A 137 -5.63 -5.19 3.66
CA TYR A 137 -4.71 -6.26 3.30
C TYR A 137 -5.00 -6.73 1.88
N PHE A 138 -3.93 -6.92 1.11
CA PHE A 138 -3.92 -7.41 -0.25
C PHE A 138 -2.99 -8.62 -0.28
N VAL A 139 -3.56 -9.80 -0.52
CA VAL A 139 -2.84 -11.06 -0.51
C VAL A 139 -2.67 -11.51 -1.95
N TRP A 140 -1.43 -11.51 -2.38
CA TRP A 140 -0.98 -12.00 -3.67
C TRP A 140 -0.41 -13.40 -3.49
N GLN A 141 -0.71 -14.29 -4.43
CA GLN A 141 -0.16 -15.63 -4.48
C GLN A 141 0.55 -15.85 -5.82
N TYR A 142 1.77 -16.35 -5.76
CA TYR A 142 2.51 -16.75 -6.94
C TYR A 142 2.03 -18.12 -7.42
N ASP A 143 1.68 -18.20 -8.69
CA ASP A 143 1.35 -19.43 -9.41
C ASP A 143 2.49 -19.78 -10.38
N CYS A 144 3.10 -20.94 -10.15
CA CYS A 144 4.20 -21.44 -10.97
C CYS A 144 3.76 -21.89 -12.37
N LYS A 145 2.45 -22.12 -12.59
CA LYS A 145 1.92 -22.49 -13.91
C LYS A 145 1.85 -21.30 -14.84
N THR A 146 1.51 -20.13 -14.30
CA THR A 146 1.37 -18.89 -15.05
C THR A 146 2.64 -18.02 -14.98
N ASP A 147 3.61 -18.41 -14.14
CA ASP A 147 4.79 -17.62 -13.81
C ASP A 147 4.40 -16.18 -13.38
N GLY A 148 3.36 -16.09 -12.56
CA GLY A 148 2.68 -14.84 -12.27
C GLY A 148 2.18 -14.74 -10.84
N TRP A 149 1.84 -13.51 -10.45
CA TRP A 149 1.25 -13.20 -9.15
C TRP A 149 -0.21 -12.83 -9.31
N ASP A 150 -1.09 -13.54 -8.59
CA ASP A 150 -2.52 -13.28 -8.60
C ASP A 150 -2.96 -12.67 -7.26
N LEU A 151 -3.77 -11.62 -7.32
CA LEU A 151 -4.42 -11.06 -6.13
C LEU A 151 -5.59 -11.96 -5.73
N ILE A 152 -5.39 -12.80 -4.72
CA ILE A 152 -6.36 -13.83 -4.31
C ILE A 152 -7.30 -13.38 -3.19
N TYR A 153 -6.93 -12.35 -2.42
CA TYR A 153 -7.74 -11.89 -1.30
C TYR A 153 -7.51 -10.42 -0.97
N VAL A 154 -8.61 -9.71 -0.71
CA VAL A 154 -8.62 -8.33 -0.24
C VAL A 154 -9.48 -8.22 1.00
N ARG A 155 -8.95 -7.61 2.07
CA ARG A 155 -9.69 -7.30 3.29
C ARG A 155 -9.54 -5.83 3.60
N TYR A 156 -10.65 -5.17 3.91
CA TYR A 156 -10.66 -3.82 4.45
C TYR A 156 -11.36 -3.84 5.80
N VAL A 157 -10.74 -3.24 6.82
CA VAL A 157 -11.21 -3.19 8.22
C VAL A 157 -11.24 -1.75 8.68
#